data_AF-A0A949KZ08-F1
#
_entry.id   AF-A0A949KZ08-F1
#
_cell.length_a   1.000
_cell.length_b   1.000
_cell.length_c   1.000
_cell.angle_alpha   90.00
_cell.angle_beta   90.00
_cell.angle_gamma   90.00
#
_symmetry.space_group_name_H-M   'P 1'
#
loop_
_entity.id
_entity.type
_entity.pdbx_description
1 polymer ?
#
loop_
_entity_poly.entity_id
_entity_poly.type
_entity_poly.pdbx_seq_one_letter_code
_entity_poly.pdbx_strand_id
1 'polypeptide(L)'
;MLVGLNEVYEILKGKDIEVWAIEEGSEFVEKETLLRIRGKYSEFAIFESVILGCLASPSGWATAAREVKEACGDSSFTIFGTRHLHPAVSPVMERAAIIGGASGASNVLAAKKIGMEPMGTLPHAAFLIAGDTVELAKTYDRLMPPEHKRIVLIDTFKDEVEETLRVAKALGKNLFAIRLDTPSERGGVSPELVNEVRQHLDLNGYTWVKIFVSGGLYPEKIRLLRAAGSDSFGVGSYISGAPAIDMTMDIKEVNDKTISKRGRLPGIVSNDKLKKLI
;
A
#
# COMPACT_ATOMS: atom_id res chain seq x y z
N MET A 1 -5.63 -6.48 -10.22
CA MET A 1 -6.15 -7.23 -9.06
C MET A 1 -7.50 -6.68 -8.64
N LEU A 2 -8.49 -7.52 -8.32
CA LEU A 2 -9.83 -7.09 -7.91
C LEU A 2 -9.88 -6.78 -6.42
N VAL A 3 -10.36 -5.58 -6.05
CA VAL A 3 -10.65 -5.19 -4.66
C VAL A 3 -11.94 -4.37 -4.61
N GLY A 4 -12.68 -4.49 -3.50
CA GLY A 4 -13.93 -3.75 -3.25
C GLY A 4 -15.17 -4.65 -3.14
N LEU A 5 -14.98 -5.97 -3.11
CA LEU A 5 -16.09 -6.92 -3.16
C LEU A 5 -16.87 -6.98 -1.85
N ASN A 6 -16.23 -6.72 -0.72
CA ASN A 6 -16.93 -6.67 0.57
C ASN A 6 -17.94 -5.52 0.59
N GLU A 7 -17.57 -4.35 0.08
CA GLU A 7 -18.47 -3.21 -0.04
C GLU A 7 -19.63 -3.52 -1.00
N VAL A 8 -19.36 -4.18 -2.14
CA VAL A 8 -20.40 -4.62 -3.09
C VAL A 8 -21.35 -5.63 -2.44
N TYR A 9 -20.83 -6.59 -1.69
CA TYR A 9 -21.64 -7.56 -0.94
C TYR A 9 -22.57 -6.86 0.05
N GLU A 10 -22.04 -5.91 0.83
CA GLU A 10 -22.83 -5.17 1.83
C GLU A 10 -23.96 -4.34 1.20
N ILE A 11 -23.77 -3.85 -0.03
CA ILE A 11 -24.81 -3.12 -0.79
C ILE A 11 -25.91 -4.06 -1.29
N LEU A 12 -25.53 -5.26 -1.76
CA LEU A 12 -26.43 -6.17 -2.47
C LEU A 12 -27.06 -7.23 -1.56
N LYS A 13 -26.53 -7.47 -0.36
CA LYS A 13 -27.05 -8.50 0.55
C LYS A 13 -28.53 -8.26 0.90
N GLY A 14 -29.30 -9.34 0.87
CA GLY A 14 -30.75 -9.31 1.18
C GLY A 14 -31.65 -8.85 0.03
N LYS A 15 -31.10 -8.56 -1.16
CA LYS A 15 -31.90 -8.33 -2.38
C LYS A 15 -32.31 -9.66 -3.02
N ASP A 16 -33.45 -9.64 -3.73
CA ASP A 16 -33.97 -10.80 -4.48
C ASP A 16 -33.25 -10.94 -5.84
N ILE A 17 -31.95 -11.22 -5.76
CA ILE A 17 -31.01 -11.34 -6.90
C ILE A 17 -29.99 -12.43 -6.60
N GLU A 18 -29.37 -12.95 -7.66
CA GLU A 18 -28.20 -13.82 -7.56
C GLU A 18 -26.94 -13.04 -7.97
N VAL A 19 -25.85 -13.23 -7.23
CA VAL A 19 -24.58 -12.54 -7.49
C VAL A 19 -23.44 -13.55 -7.54
N TRP A 20 -22.57 -13.41 -8.54
CA TRP A 20 -21.31 -14.13 -8.64
C TRP A 20 -20.16 -13.15 -8.77
N ALA A 21 -19.02 -13.47 -8.19
CA ALA A 21 -17.80 -12.68 -8.32
C ALA A 21 -16.57 -13.58 -8.39
N ILE A 22 -15.49 -13.10 -8.99
CA ILE A 22 -14.17 -13.68 -8.74
C ILE A 22 -13.75 -13.32 -7.31
N GLU A 23 -12.80 -14.05 -6.73
CA GLU A 23 -12.39 -13.81 -5.34
C GLU A 23 -11.64 -12.49 -5.16
N GLU A 24 -11.85 -11.78 -4.06
CA GLU A 24 -11.12 -10.54 -3.77
C GLU A 24 -9.61 -10.81 -3.66
N GLY A 25 -8.80 -9.94 -4.27
CA GLY A 25 -7.37 -10.16 -4.45
C GLY A 25 -7.02 -10.96 -5.71
N SER A 26 -7.99 -11.51 -6.46
CA SER A 26 -7.69 -12.21 -7.71
C SER A 26 -7.15 -11.28 -8.79
N GLU A 27 -6.22 -11.80 -9.59
CA GLU A 27 -5.83 -11.17 -10.85
C GLU A 27 -6.90 -11.38 -11.92
N PHE A 28 -7.02 -10.38 -12.79
CA PHE A 28 -7.92 -10.38 -13.92
C PHE A 28 -7.29 -9.63 -15.08
N VAL A 29 -7.72 -9.95 -16.30
CA VAL A 29 -7.30 -9.25 -17.52
C VAL A 29 -8.48 -8.52 -18.16
N GLU A 30 -8.19 -7.73 -19.18
CA GLU A 30 -9.20 -6.97 -19.90
C GLU A 30 -10.33 -7.89 -20.42
N LYS A 31 -11.57 -7.40 -20.33
CA LYS A 31 -12.79 -8.07 -20.82
C LYS A 31 -13.22 -9.33 -20.07
N GLU A 32 -12.53 -9.74 -19.00
CA GLU A 32 -13.06 -10.76 -18.09
C GLU A 32 -14.29 -10.24 -17.32
N THR A 33 -15.25 -11.12 -17.05
CA THR A 33 -16.39 -10.79 -16.17
C THR A 33 -15.96 -10.95 -14.72
N LEU A 34 -15.89 -9.84 -13.98
CA LEU A 34 -15.42 -9.82 -12.58
C LEU A 34 -16.57 -10.06 -11.58
N LEU A 35 -17.75 -9.52 -11.89
CA LEU A 35 -18.97 -9.58 -11.12
C LEU A 35 -20.13 -9.85 -12.09
N ARG A 36 -21.05 -10.74 -11.72
CA ARG A 36 -22.29 -11.01 -12.44
C ARG A 36 -23.47 -10.88 -11.49
N ILE A 37 -24.50 -10.17 -11.92
CA ILE A 37 -25.76 -10.02 -11.18
C ILE A 37 -26.89 -10.54 -12.07
N ARG A 38 -27.77 -11.39 -11.53
CA ARG A 38 -29.00 -11.86 -12.19
C ARG A 38 -30.19 -11.55 -11.29
N GLY A 39 -31.21 -10.91 -11.83
CA GLY A 39 -32.43 -10.62 -11.10
C GLY A 39 -33.23 -9.50 -11.73
N LYS A 40 -34.26 -9.03 -11.03
CA LYS A 40 -35.07 -7.88 -11.49
C LYS A 40 -34.20 -6.63 -11.51
N TYR A 41 -34.16 -5.94 -12.65
CA TYR A 41 -33.31 -4.75 -12.82
C TYR A 41 -33.56 -3.69 -11.73
N SER A 42 -34.81 -3.52 -11.29
CA SER A 42 -35.18 -2.59 -10.21
C SER A 42 -34.51 -2.87 -8.87
N GLU A 43 -34.07 -4.11 -8.61
CA GLU A 43 -33.44 -4.47 -7.32
C GLU A 43 -32.00 -3.96 -7.20
N PHE A 44 -31.31 -3.75 -8.32
CA PHE A 44 -29.87 -3.43 -8.30
C PHE A 44 -29.44 -2.25 -9.19
N ALA A 45 -30.26 -1.82 -10.16
CA ALA A 45 -29.88 -0.79 -11.12
C ALA A 45 -29.40 0.52 -10.47
N ILE A 46 -30.05 0.95 -9.39
CA ILE A 46 -29.72 2.18 -8.67
C ILE A 46 -28.32 2.16 -8.04
N PHE A 47 -27.72 0.97 -7.89
CA PHE A 47 -26.41 0.79 -7.25
C PHE A 47 -25.25 0.74 -8.25
N GLU A 48 -25.50 0.80 -9.57
CA GLU A 48 -24.46 0.68 -10.59
C GLU A 48 -23.25 1.59 -10.32
N SER A 49 -23.49 2.89 -10.09
CA SER A 49 -22.41 3.86 -9.85
C SER A 49 -21.61 3.54 -8.59
N VAL A 50 -22.27 3.07 -7.52
CA VAL A 50 -21.60 2.76 -6.25
C VAL A 50 -20.81 1.45 -6.39
N ILE A 51 -21.37 0.43 -7.03
CA ILE A 51 -20.69 -0.85 -7.29
C ILE A 51 -19.42 -0.60 -8.11
N LEU A 52 -19.51 0.17 -9.21
CA LEU A 52 -18.34 0.50 -10.02
C LEU A 52 -17.32 1.30 -9.22
N GLY A 53 -17.75 2.28 -8.41
CA GLY A 53 -16.86 3.04 -7.53
C GLY A 53 -16.12 2.18 -6.50
N CYS A 54 -16.82 1.22 -5.89
CA CYS A 54 -16.24 0.25 -4.95
C CYS A 54 -15.17 -0.62 -5.62
N LEU A 55 -15.34 -1.01 -6.88
CA LEU A 55 -14.41 -1.90 -7.56
C LEU A 55 -13.27 -1.15 -8.27
N ALA A 56 -13.54 0.01 -8.87
CA ALA A 56 -12.63 0.67 -9.80
C ALA A 56 -11.36 1.22 -9.12
N SER A 57 -11.51 2.13 -8.16
CA SER A 57 -10.35 2.78 -7.50
C SER A 57 -9.56 1.81 -6.62
N PRO A 58 -10.21 0.98 -5.76
CA PRO A 58 -9.49 0.01 -4.95
C PRO A 58 -8.73 -1.03 -5.76
N SER A 59 -9.27 -1.49 -6.88
CA SER A 59 -8.53 -2.41 -7.78
C SER A 59 -7.29 -1.74 -8.39
N GLY A 60 -7.37 -0.45 -8.73
CA GLY A 60 -6.22 0.34 -9.19
C GLY A 60 -5.11 0.42 -8.13
N TRP A 61 -5.47 0.83 -6.92
CA TRP A 61 -4.55 0.91 -5.78
C TRP A 61 -3.92 -0.45 -5.43
N ALA A 62 -4.71 -1.53 -5.41
CA ALA A 62 -4.21 -2.86 -5.14
C ALA A 62 -3.26 -3.36 -6.22
N THR A 63 -3.52 -3.04 -7.48
CA THR A 63 -2.64 -3.39 -8.61
C THR A 63 -1.30 -2.65 -8.51
N ALA A 64 -1.31 -1.34 -8.23
CA ALA A 64 -0.07 -0.59 -8.00
C ALA A 64 0.70 -1.11 -6.77
N ALA A 65 0.01 -1.51 -5.70
CA ALA A 65 0.64 -2.13 -4.54
C ALA A 65 1.25 -3.51 -4.85
N ARG A 66 0.66 -4.28 -5.77
CA ARG A 66 1.23 -5.55 -6.25
C ARG A 66 2.53 -5.34 -7.02
N GLU A 67 2.58 -4.36 -7.91
CA GLU A 67 3.80 -4.00 -8.63
C GLU A 67 4.93 -3.57 -7.67
N VAL A 68 4.57 -2.83 -6.62
CA VAL A 68 5.48 -2.48 -5.53
C VAL A 68 5.95 -3.73 -4.78
N LYS A 69 5.06 -4.67 -4.45
CA LYS A 69 5.43 -5.91 -3.77
C LYS A 69 6.42 -6.73 -4.61
N GLU A 70 6.19 -6.85 -5.90
CA GLU A 70 7.08 -7.54 -6.82
C GLU A 70 8.46 -6.86 -6.90
N ALA A 71 8.49 -5.52 -6.97
CA ALA A 71 9.74 -4.77 -6.93
C ALA A 71 10.51 -4.96 -5.61
N CYS A 72 9.81 -5.09 -4.49
CA CYS A 72 10.42 -5.35 -3.19
C CYS A 72 11.04 -6.75 -3.09
N GLY A 73 10.54 -7.75 -3.83
CA GLY A 73 10.98 -9.14 -3.66
C GLY A 73 10.76 -9.60 -2.21
N ASP A 74 11.84 -10.05 -1.57
CA ASP A 74 11.83 -10.50 -0.17
C ASP A 74 11.76 -9.34 0.84
N SER A 75 12.09 -8.12 0.42
CA SER A 75 11.90 -6.93 1.25
C SER A 75 10.42 -6.67 1.51
N SER A 76 10.16 -5.96 2.61
CA SER A 76 8.81 -5.53 2.98
C SER A 76 8.59 -4.06 2.61
N PHE A 77 7.33 -3.67 2.44
CA PHE A 77 6.97 -2.27 2.35
C PHE A 77 5.72 -1.95 3.19
N THR A 78 5.68 -0.72 3.70
CA THR A 78 4.56 -0.17 4.45
C THR A 78 3.86 0.89 3.60
N ILE A 79 2.53 0.91 3.57
CA ILE A 79 1.75 1.92 2.83
C ILE A 79 1.64 3.21 3.66
N PHE A 80 2.15 4.31 3.11
CA PHE A 80 2.16 5.68 3.65
C PHE A 80 1.35 6.65 2.75
N GLY A 81 0.28 6.16 2.13
CA GLY A 81 -0.48 6.88 1.11
C GLY A 81 -1.61 7.78 1.64
N THR A 82 -2.02 7.64 2.91
CA THR A 82 -3.22 8.29 3.47
C THR A 82 -3.31 9.79 3.18
N ARG A 83 -2.18 10.50 3.22
CA ARG A 83 -2.11 11.96 3.13
C ARG A 83 -2.38 12.54 1.74
N HIS A 84 -2.44 11.72 0.70
CA HIS A 84 -2.69 12.19 -0.68
C HIS A 84 -4.16 12.13 -1.08
N LEU A 85 -5.02 11.53 -0.25
CA LEU A 85 -6.43 11.30 -0.54
C LEU A 85 -7.31 11.98 0.49
N HIS A 86 -8.58 12.15 0.14
CA HIS A 86 -9.59 12.61 1.08
C HIS A 86 -9.68 11.60 2.26
N PRO A 87 -9.65 12.05 3.53
CA PRO A 87 -9.61 11.15 4.70
C PRO A 87 -10.73 10.10 4.75
N ALA A 88 -11.88 10.39 4.14
CA ALA A 88 -13.00 9.45 4.06
C ALA A 88 -12.69 8.18 3.25
N VAL A 89 -11.79 8.25 2.26
CA VAL A 89 -11.43 7.12 1.38
C VAL A 89 -10.04 6.56 1.67
N SER A 90 -9.18 7.28 2.38
CA SER A 90 -7.83 6.82 2.71
C SER A 90 -7.78 5.44 3.38
N PRO A 91 -8.72 5.06 4.29
CA PRO A 91 -8.73 3.71 4.86
C PRO A 91 -9.02 2.60 3.82
N VAL A 92 -9.84 2.89 2.81
CA VAL A 92 -10.13 1.97 1.71
C VAL A 92 -8.87 1.76 0.86
N MET A 93 -8.13 2.84 0.59
CA MET A 93 -6.87 2.76 -0.15
C MET A 93 -5.81 1.92 0.58
N GLU A 94 -5.60 2.14 1.88
CA GLU A 94 -4.59 1.34 2.59
C GLU A 94 -5.02 -0.11 2.74
N ARG A 95 -6.32 -0.41 2.92
CA ARG A 95 -6.84 -1.79 2.86
C ARG A 95 -6.53 -2.43 1.51
N ALA A 96 -6.79 -1.72 0.40
CA ALA A 96 -6.49 -2.20 -0.94
C ALA A 96 -4.99 -2.45 -1.14
N ALA A 97 -4.14 -1.57 -0.61
CA ALA A 97 -2.69 -1.75 -0.66
C ALA A 97 -2.22 -2.98 0.13
N ILE A 98 -2.83 -3.28 1.29
CA ILE A 98 -2.54 -4.51 2.06
C ILE A 98 -2.92 -5.75 1.24
N ILE A 99 -4.10 -5.79 0.62
CA ILE A 99 -4.51 -6.89 -0.28
C ILE A 99 -3.53 -7.02 -1.46
N GLY A 100 -3.05 -5.89 -1.98
CA GLY A 100 -2.04 -5.84 -3.04
C GLY A 100 -0.65 -6.33 -2.62
N GLY A 101 -0.36 -6.41 -1.31
CA GLY A 101 0.88 -6.98 -0.79
C GLY A 101 1.67 -6.09 0.18
N ALA A 102 1.12 -4.96 0.61
CA ALA A 102 1.74 -4.16 1.68
C ALA A 102 1.82 -4.96 2.98
N SER A 103 2.94 -4.85 3.69
CA SER A 103 3.21 -5.58 4.94
C SER A 103 2.71 -4.83 6.18
N GLY A 104 2.37 -3.56 6.04
CA GLY A 104 1.88 -2.72 7.12
C GLY A 104 1.16 -1.48 6.61
N ALA A 105 0.30 -0.90 7.44
CA ALA A 105 -0.51 0.28 7.13
C ALA A 105 -0.23 1.41 8.13
N SER A 106 -0.18 2.65 7.66
CA SER A 106 -0.05 3.83 8.54
C SER A 106 -1.38 4.41 8.99
N ASN A 107 -2.45 4.11 8.27
CA ASN A 107 -3.79 4.55 8.63
C ASN A 107 -4.34 3.73 9.79
N VAL A 108 -4.55 4.39 10.93
CA VAL A 108 -5.07 3.76 12.16
C VAL A 108 -6.41 3.06 11.91
N LEU A 109 -7.33 3.68 11.14
CA LEU A 109 -8.64 3.09 10.88
C LEU A 109 -8.53 1.88 9.94
N ALA A 110 -7.70 1.96 8.89
CA ALA A 110 -7.47 0.83 8.00
C ALA A 110 -6.89 -0.37 8.75
N ALA A 111 -5.81 -0.14 9.50
CA ALA A 111 -5.13 -1.18 10.29
C ALA A 111 -6.09 -1.86 11.26
N LYS A 112 -6.84 -1.07 12.05
CA LYS A 112 -7.84 -1.60 12.99
C LYS A 112 -8.94 -2.40 12.31
N LYS A 113 -9.45 -1.94 11.15
CA LYS A 113 -10.51 -2.65 10.41
C LYS A 113 -10.10 -4.04 9.92
N ILE A 114 -8.81 -4.28 9.74
CA ILE A 114 -8.26 -5.57 9.28
C ILE A 114 -7.51 -6.32 10.39
N GLY A 115 -7.64 -5.90 11.65
CA GLY A 115 -7.02 -6.56 12.79
C GLY A 115 -5.49 -6.46 12.85
N MET A 116 -4.92 -5.41 12.24
CA MET A 116 -3.48 -5.12 12.26
C MET A 116 -3.15 -3.96 13.19
N GLU A 117 -1.96 -3.98 13.78
CA GLU A 117 -1.40 -2.80 14.44
C GLU A 117 -0.93 -1.77 13.40
N PRO A 118 -1.27 -0.49 13.56
CA PRO A 118 -0.78 0.55 12.67
C PRO A 118 0.73 0.73 12.82
N MET A 119 1.40 0.99 11.70
CA MET A 119 2.86 1.16 11.63
C MET A 119 3.24 2.59 11.28
N GLY A 120 4.28 3.09 11.92
CA GLY A 120 4.85 4.41 11.65
C GLY A 120 6.22 4.57 12.30
N THR A 121 6.92 5.63 11.93
CA THR A 121 8.17 6.06 12.57
C THR A 121 8.00 7.47 13.11
N LEU A 122 8.98 7.95 13.88
CA LEU A 122 9.01 9.35 14.28
C LEU A 122 9.10 10.26 13.04
N PRO A 123 8.32 11.36 12.97
CA PRO A 123 8.38 12.34 11.89
C PRO A 123 9.50 13.36 12.13
N HIS A 124 9.97 14.03 11.08
CA HIS A 124 10.95 15.14 11.17
C HIS A 124 10.57 16.19 12.23
N ALA A 125 9.28 16.50 12.39
CA ALA A 125 8.81 17.48 13.37
C ALA A 125 9.26 17.15 14.81
N ALA A 126 9.30 15.86 15.18
CA ALA A 126 9.76 15.47 16.51
C ALA A 126 11.26 15.77 16.70
N PHE A 127 12.07 15.47 15.69
CA PHE A 127 13.52 15.76 15.69
C PHE A 127 13.79 17.27 15.74
N LEU A 128 13.03 18.05 14.99
CA LEU A 128 13.09 19.52 15.00
C LEU A 128 12.75 20.11 16.38
N ILE A 129 11.72 19.59 17.05
CA ILE A 129 11.35 20.02 18.41
C ILE A 129 12.43 19.66 19.43
N ALA A 130 13.02 18.46 19.31
CA ALA A 130 14.09 18.01 20.21
C ALA A 130 15.42 18.75 19.97
N GLY A 131 15.65 19.27 18.76
CA GLY A 131 16.86 20.00 18.38
C GLY A 131 18.09 19.14 18.11
N ASP A 132 18.02 17.82 18.34
CA ASP A 132 19.09 16.87 18.04
C ASP A 132 18.54 15.44 17.84
N THR A 133 19.08 14.73 16.85
CA THR A 133 18.63 13.37 16.50
C THR A 133 18.96 12.34 17.55
N VAL A 134 20.14 12.42 18.15
CA VAL A 134 20.61 11.45 19.15
C VAL A 134 19.83 11.61 20.45
N GLU A 135 19.59 12.83 20.90
CA GLU A 135 18.81 13.09 22.11
C GLU A 135 17.35 12.62 21.98
N LEU A 136 16.73 12.82 20.82
CA LEU A 136 15.41 12.25 20.57
C LEU A 136 15.46 10.72 20.49
N ALA A 137 16.46 10.15 19.81
CA ALA A 137 16.61 8.70 19.67
C ALA A 137 16.76 8.00 21.03
N LYS A 138 17.56 8.53 21.95
CA LYS A 138 17.68 8.03 23.34
C LYS A 138 16.36 8.15 24.10
N THR A 139 15.65 9.27 23.92
CA THR A 139 14.35 9.48 24.56
C THR A 139 13.31 8.50 24.03
N TYR A 140 13.28 8.26 22.72
CA TYR A 140 12.43 7.27 22.07
C TYR A 140 12.70 5.87 22.61
N ASP A 141 13.97 5.49 22.74
CA ASP A 141 14.38 4.20 23.28
C ASP A 141 13.97 4.00 24.75
N ARG A 142 14.09 5.04 25.58
CA ARG A 142 13.70 4.99 26.99
C ARG A 142 12.19 4.89 27.20
N LEU A 143 11.38 5.56 26.36
CA LEU A 143 9.95 5.71 26.58
C LEU A 143 9.10 4.60 25.93
N MET A 144 9.55 4.03 24.82
CA MET A 144 8.76 3.01 24.12
C MET A 144 8.96 1.61 24.71
N PRO A 145 7.94 0.73 24.64
CA PRO A 145 8.06 -0.65 25.09
C PRO A 145 9.19 -1.39 24.35
N PRO A 146 9.95 -2.30 24.98
CA PRO A 146 11.11 -2.97 24.37
C PRO A 146 10.83 -3.68 23.03
N GLU A 147 9.61 -4.18 22.84
CA GLU A 147 9.14 -4.87 21.63
C GLU A 147 8.95 -3.94 20.42
N HIS A 148 8.79 -2.63 20.64
CA HIS A 148 8.68 -1.67 19.55
C HIS A 148 10.04 -1.46 18.88
N LYS A 149 10.16 -1.77 17.60
CA LYS A 149 11.41 -1.59 16.86
C LYS A 149 11.78 -0.10 16.77
N ARG A 150 13.02 0.25 17.15
CA ARG A 150 13.53 1.63 17.04
C ARG A 150 13.99 1.87 15.61
N ILE A 151 13.16 2.60 14.86
CA ILE A 151 13.48 3.12 13.52
C ILE A 151 13.68 4.62 13.64
N VAL A 152 14.90 5.11 13.37
CA VAL A 152 15.26 6.52 13.55
C VAL A 152 15.46 7.19 12.20
N LEU A 153 14.82 8.34 12.00
CA LEU A 153 14.98 9.15 10.80
C LEU A 153 16.28 9.97 10.92
N ILE A 154 17.13 9.90 9.89
CA ILE A 154 18.53 10.38 9.99
C ILE A 154 18.80 11.65 9.17
N ASP A 155 17.95 11.99 8.20
CA ASP A 155 18.13 13.10 7.24
C ASP A 155 17.52 14.43 7.70
N THR A 156 17.44 14.69 9.02
CA THR A 156 16.86 15.96 9.54
C THR A 156 17.87 17.10 9.61
N PHE A 157 19.07 16.87 10.17
CA PHE A 157 20.02 17.94 10.49
C PHE A 157 21.36 17.80 9.77
N LYS A 158 21.92 16.60 9.77
CA LYS A 158 23.28 16.32 9.30
C LYS A 158 23.25 15.46 8.05
N ASP A 159 24.44 15.28 7.49
CA ASP A 159 24.70 14.26 6.48
C ASP A 159 24.30 12.88 7.01
N GLU A 160 23.73 12.08 6.12
CA GLU A 160 23.13 10.79 6.41
C GLU A 160 24.12 9.78 7.00
N VAL A 161 25.38 9.81 6.56
CA VAL A 161 26.44 8.93 7.10
C VAL A 161 26.83 9.39 8.51
N GLU A 162 27.07 10.69 8.68
CA GLU A 162 27.43 11.25 9.98
C GLU A 162 26.35 10.95 11.03
N GLU A 163 25.08 11.24 10.69
CA GLU A 163 23.97 11.08 11.63
C GLU A 163 23.69 9.61 11.95
N THR A 164 23.79 8.74 10.94
CA THR A 164 23.66 7.29 11.13
C THR A 164 24.65 6.77 12.17
N LEU A 165 25.93 7.13 12.05
CA LEU A 165 26.96 6.65 12.99
C LEU A 165 26.78 7.24 14.39
N ARG A 166 26.33 8.50 14.50
CA ARG A 166 25.99 9.13 15.79
C ARG A 166 24.87 8.37 16.50
N VAL A 167 23.79 8.05 15.79
CA VAL A 167 22.63 7.32 16.34
C VAL A 167 22.99 5.87 16.65
N ALA A 168 23.71 5.18 15.77
CA ALA A 168 24.16 3.80 15.98
C ALA A 168 25.05 3.66 17.21
N LYS A 169 25.97 4.61 17.43
CA LYS A 169 26.80 4.66 18.64
C LYS A 169 25.97 4.87 19.91
N ALA A 170 24.94 5.70 19.86
CA ALA A 170 24.14 6.04 21.03
C ALA A 170 23.16 4.93 21.45
N LEU A 171 22.56 4.24 20.49
CA LEU A 171 21.55 3.20 20.73
C LEU A 171 22.12 1.78 20.72
N GLY A 172 23.26 1.56 20.07
CA GLY A 172 23.88 0.24 19.96
C GLY A 172 22.90 -0.82 19.44
N LYS A 173 22.72 -1.90 20.20
CA LYS A 173 21.85 -3.02 19.83
C LYS A 173 20.36 -2.68 19.82
N ASN A 174 19.95 -1.59 20.45
CA ASN A 174 18.55 -1.16 20.45
C ASN A 174 18.15 -0.50 19.13
N LEU A 175 19.10 -0.03 18.32
CA LEU A 175 18.80 0.50 16.99
C LEU A 175 18.45 -0.64 16.02
N PHE A 176 17.16 -0.75 15.68
CA PHE A 176 16.68 -1.75 14.73
C PHE A 176 16.97 -1.31 13.28
N ALA A 177 16.61 -0.07 12.94
CA ALA A 177 16.82 0.46 11.59
C ALA A 177 17.05 1.98 11.59
N ILE A 178 17.69 2.48 10.55
CA ILE A 178 17.62 3.89 10.16
C ILE A 178 16.57 4.07 9.07
N ARG A 179 15.99 5.26 9.00
CA ARG A 179 15.09 5.68 7.92
C ARG A 179 15.73 6.81 7.13
N LEU A 180 15.94 6.58 5.84
CA LEU A 180 16.34 7.59 4.85
C LEU A 180 15.08 8.15 4.17
N ASP A 181 14.83 9.44 4.31
CA ASP A 181 13.75 10.17 3.60
C ASP A 181 14.29 11.39 2.84
N THR A 182 15.57 11.33 2.44
CA THR A 182 16.35 12.44 1.89
C THR A 182 15.55 13.25 0.87
N PRO A 183 15.46 14.58 1.01
CA PRO A 183 14.66 15.42 0.14
C PRO A 183 15.24 15.53 -1.27
N SER A 184 14.38 15.79 -2.26
CA SER A 184 14.77 15.94 -3.66
C SER A 184 15.81 17.04 -3.91
N GLU A 185 15.76 18.11 -3.12
CA GLU A 185 16.69 19.23 -3.13
C GLU A 185 18.12 18.82 -2.74
N ARG A 186 18.26 17.64 -2.12
CA ARG A 186 19.53 17.00 -1.76
C ARG A 186 19.85 15.79 -2.64
N GLY A 187 19.11 15.62 -3.75
CA GLY A 187 19.27 14.50 -4.69
C GLY A 187 18.37 13.31 -4.41
N GLY A 188 17.62 13.31 -3.30
CA GLY A 188 16.82 12.18 -2.88
C GLY A 188 17.64 10.97 -2.44
N VAL A 189 16.97 9.92 -1.96
CA VAL A 189 17.67 8.67 -1.63
C VAL A 189 18.10 7.96 -2.93
N SER A 190 19.41 7.83 -3.12
CA SER A 190 20.04 7.15 -4.27
C SER A 190 20.65 5.79 -3.88
N PRO A 191 20.90 4.89 -4.87
CA PRO A 191 21.64 3.65 -4.63
C PRO A 191 23.03 3.88 -4.02
N GLU A 192 23.73 4.93 -4.45
CA GLU A 192 25.06 5.27 -3.97
C GLU A 192 25.02 5.66 -2.49
N LEU A 193 24.06 6.48 -2.08
CA LEU A 193 23.87 6.87 -0.68
C LEU A 193 23.57 5.65 0.20
N VAL A 194 22.67 4.76 -0.25
CA VAL A 194 22.35 3.54 0.50
C VAL A 194 23.58 2.67 0.69
N ASN A 195 24.37 2.48 -0.38
CA ASN A 195 25.60 1.69 -0.33
C ASN A 195 26.65 2.32 0.60
N GLU A 196 26.84 3.64 0.51
CA GLU A 196 27.75 4.39 1.37
C GLU A 196 27.38 4.22 2.86
N VAL A 197 26.11 4.46 3.21
CA VAL A 197 25.63 4.30 4.59
C VAL A 197 25.80 2.85 5.08
N ARG A 198 25.50 1.86 4.23
CA ARG A 198 25.70 0.44 4.56
C ARG A 198 27.17 0.12 4.85
N GLN A 199 28.09 0.56 3.98
CA GLN A 199 29.53 0.35 4.17
C GLN A 199 30.04 0.98 5.47
N HIS A 200 29.61 2.21 5.77
CA HIS A 200 29.99 2.89 7.00
C HIS A 200 29.46 2.19 8.25
N LEU A 201 28.22 1.71 8.24
CA LEU A 201 27.68 0.89 9.32
C LEU A 201 28.51 -0.40 9.51
N ASP A 202 28.83 -1.10 8.43
CA ASP A 202 29.55 -2.38 8.49
C ASP A 202 30.99 -2.23 8.97
N LEU A 203 31.72 -1.23 8.47
CA LEU A 203 33.09 -0.92 8.93
C LEU A 203 33.16 -0.56 10.42
N ASN A 204 32.07 0.01 10.96
CA ASN A 204 31.95 0.32 12.38
C ASN A 204 31.29 -0.81 13.20
N GLY A 205 31.04 -1.97 12.59
CA GLY A 205 30.52 -3.17 13.25
C GLY A 205 29.01 -3.20 13.48
N TYR A 206 28.24 -2.23 12.95
CA TYR A 206 26.78 -2.11 13.09
C TYR A 206 26.00 -2.90 12.02
N THR A 207 26.43 -4.14 11.74
CA THR A 207 25.90 -4.99 10.65
C THR A 207 24.43 -5.40 10.82
N TRP A 208 23.86 -5.25 12.02
CA TRP A 208 22.46 -5.57 12.31
C TRP A 208 21.49 -4.44 11.96
N VAL A 209 21.97 -3.20 11.86
CA VAL A 209 21.11 -2.02 11.65
C VAL A 209 20.54 -2.08 10.25
N LYS A 210 19.22 -2.11 10.13
CA LYS A 210 18.52 -2.17 8.84
C LYS A 210 18.38 -0.79 8.19
N ILE A 211 18.22 -0.75 6.87
CA ILE A 211 17.97 0.48 6.12
C ILE A 211 16.52 0.47 5.62
N PHE A 212 15.72 1.40 6.16
CA PHE A 212 14.37 1.69 5.69
C PHE A 212 14.43 2.92 4.78
N VAL A 213 13.83 2.87 3.60
CA VAL A 213 13.79 4.02 2.68
C VAL A 213 12.36 4.48 2.43
N SER A 214 12.12 5.79 2.41
CA SER A 214 10.85 6.37 1.95
C SER A 214 11.07 7.56 1.03
N GLY A 215 9.98 8.12 0.51
CA GLY A 215 10.00 9.35 -0.29
C GLY A 215 10.13 9.09 -1.79
N GLY A 216 9.05 9.37 -2.54
CA GLY A 216 9.06 9.32 -4.01
C GLY A 216 9.42 7.96 -4.60
N LEU A 217 8.98 6.87 -3.98
CA LEU A 217 9.31 5.50 -4.41
C LEU A 217 8.31 4.97 -5.45
N TYR A 218 8.87 4.31 -6.48
CA TYR A 218 8.17 3.60 -7.55
C TYR A 218 8.94 2.30 -7.89
N PRO A 219 8.33 1.31 -8.57
CA PRO A 219 8.89 -0.05 -8.71
C PRO A 219 10.34 -0.13 -9.21
N GLU A 220 10.71 0.68 -10.21
CA GLU A 220 12.09 0.72 -10.73
C GLU A 220 13.07 1.25 -9.67
N LYS A 221 12.77 2.38 -9.03
CA LYS A 221 13.61 2.94 -7.95
C LYS A 221 13.73 1.96 -6.78
N ILE A 222 12.65 1.27 -6.41
CA ILE A 222 12.67 0.24 -5.35
C ILE A 222 13.65 -0.89 -5.70
N ARG A 223 13.61 -1.41 -6.94
CA ARG A 223 14.55 -2.47 -7.38
C ARG A 223 16.01 -2.04 -7.24
N LEU A 224 16.32 -0.80 -7.64
CA LEU A 224 17.68 -0.24 -7.53
C LEU A 224 18.11 -0.09 -6.07
N LEU A 225 17.27 0.50 -5.23
CA LEU A 225 17.56 0.72 -3.80
C LEU A 225 17.65 -0.59 -3.01
N ARG A 226 16.83 -1.60 -3.36
CA ARG A 226 16.94 -2.95 -2.80
C ARG A 226 18.29 -3.57 -3.15
N ALA A 227 18.69 -3.51 -4.42
CA ALA A 227 19.98 -4.04 -4.86
C ALA A 227 21.17 -3.33 -4.18
N ALA A 228 21.00 -2.05 -3.81
CA ALA A 228 22.00 -1.29 -3.08
C ALA A 228 22.09 -1.60 -1.58
N GLY A 229 21.13 -2.34 -1.01
CA GLY A 229 21.14 -2.75 0.40
C GLY A 229 20.00 -2.22 1.26
N SER A 230 18.94 -1.62 0.68
CA SER A 230 17.74 -1.25 1.43
C SER A 230 16.95 -2.49 1.85
N ASP A 231 16.59 -2.59 3.13
CA ASP A 231 15.88 -3.74 3.68
C ASP A 231 14.35 -3.60 3.61
N SER A 232 13.83 -2.38 3.65
CA SER A 232 12.39 -2.11 3.67
C SER A 232 12.01 -0.73 3.16
N PHE A 233 10.75 -0.55 2.77
CA PHE A 233 10.28 0.64 2.07
C PHE A 233 9.02 1.26 2.67
N GLY A 234 8.91 2.59 2.62
CA GLY A 234 7.69 3.34 2.89
C GLY A 234 7.17 3.98 1.60
N VAL A 235 6.09 3.44 1.05
CA VAL A 235 5.57 3.84 -0.28
C VAL A 235 4.24 4.56 -0.12
N GLY A 236 4.08 5.71 -0.77
CA GLY A 236 2.88 6.55 -0.66
C GLY A 236 2.26 6.87 -2.00
N SER A 237 2.72 7.95 -2.62
CA SER A 237 2.09 8.59 -3.80
C SER A 237 1.92 7.67 -5.01
N TYR A 238 2.85 6.73 -5.25
CA TYR A 238 2.73 5.75 -6.35
C TYR A 238 1.45 4.92 -6.25
N ILE A 239 1.11 4.48 -5.03
CA ILE A 239 -0.09 3.66 -4.79
C ILE A 239 -1.32 4.55 -4.70
N SER A 240 -1.30 5.58 -3.87
CA SER A 240 -2.48 6.43 -3.65
C SER A 240 -2.90 7.22 -4.89
N GLY A 241 -1.95 7.51 -5.80
CA GLY A 241 -2.19 8.20 -7.06
C GLY A 241 -2.49 7.26 -8.24
N ALA A 242 -2.54 5.95 -8.02
CA ALA A 242 -2.82 5.01 -9.10
C ALA A 242 -4.22 5.25 -9.68
N PRO A 243 -4.38 5.21 -11.02
CA PRO A 243 -5.67 5.45 -11.65
C PRO A 243 -6.67 4.35 -11.32
N ALA A 244 -7.94 4.71 -11.28
CA ALA A 244 -9.02 3.73 -11.22
C ALA A 244 -9.04 2.86 -12.48
N ILE A 245 -9.47 1.62 -12.35
CA ILE A 245 -9.70 0.74 -13.50
C ILE A 245 -11.06 1.10 -14.11
N ASP A 246 -11.10 1.41 -15.40
CA ASP A 246 -12.33 1.74 -16.15
C ASP A 246 -13.23 0.51 -16.33
N MET A 247 -13.94 0.16 -15.26
CA MET A 247 -14.90 -0.94 -15.24
C MET A 247 -16.26 -0.47 -15.77
N THR A 248 -16.97 -1.36 -16.46
CA THR A 248 -18.34 -1.09 -16.93
C THR A 248 -19.28 -2.20 -16.52
N MET A 249 -20.52 -1.84 -16.20
CA MET A 249 -21.61 -2.79 -15.99
C MET A 249 -22.52 -2.76 -17.22
N ASP A 250 -22.77 -3.91 -17.83
CA ASP A 250 -23.54 -4.01 -19.08
C ASP A 250 -24.54 -5.15 -19.00
N ILE A 251 -25.78 -4.89 -19.44
CA ILE A 251 -26.80 -5.93 -19.61
C ILE A 251 -26.36 -6.86 -20.75
N LYS A 252 -26.42 -8.17 -20.48
CA LYS A 252 -26.11 -9.25 -21.43
C LYS A 252 -27.31 -10.08 -21.85
N GLU A 253 -28.35 -10.08 -21.01
CA GLU A 253 -29.59 -10.84 -21.20
C GLU A 253 -30.76 -10.09 -20.57
N VAL A 254 -31.94 -10.18 -21.20
CA VAL A 254 -33.21 -9.65 -20.68
C VAL A 254 -34.28 -10.70 -20.89
N ASN A 255 -34.93 -11.16 -19.81
CA ASN A 255 -35.94 -12.23 -19.86
C ASN A 255 -35.46 -13.45 -20.68
N ASP A 256 -34.25 -13.93 -20.35
CA ASP A 256 -33.53 -15.04 -21.00
C ASP A 256 -33.26 -14.86 -22.51
N LYS A 257 -33.42 -13.63 -23.03
CA LYS A 257 -33.00 -13.26 -24.39
C LYS A 257 -31.64 -12.60 -24.37
N THR A 258 -30.71 -13.19 -25.09
CA THR A 258 -29.36 -12.70 -25.33
C THR A 258 -29.37 -11.35 -26.05
N ILE A 259 -28.87 -10.28 -25.42
CA ILE A 259 -28.91 -8.91 -25.96
C ILE A 259 -27.71 -8.08 -25.49
N SER A 260 -27.30 -7.08 -26.25
CA SER A 260 -26.29 -6.10 -25.84
C SER A 260 -26.44 -4.77 -26.56
N LYS A 261 -25.83 -3.71 -26.02
CA LYS A 261 -25.58 -2.47 -26.75
C LYS A 261 -24.42 -2.63 -27.75
N ARG A 262 -24.33 -1.71 -28.72
CA ARG A 262 -23.21 -1.63 -29.67
C ARG A 262 -21.86 -1.61 -28.94
N GLY A 263 -20.90 -2.36 -29.47
CA GLY A 263 -19.55 -2.49 -28.89
C GLY A 263 -19.44 -3.51 -27.75
N ARG A 264 -20.52 -4.22 -27.37
CA ARG A 264 -20.50 -5.29 -26.38
C ARG A 264 -20.99 -6.61 -26.97
N LEU A 265 -20.34 -7.70 -26.60
CA LEU A 265 -20.81 -9.04 -26.95
C LEU A 265 -22.10 -9.37 -26.19
N PRO A 266 -23.16 -9.87 -26.85
CA PRO A 266 -24.38 -10.31 -26.20
C PRO A 266 -24.17 -11.65 -25.50
N GLY A 267 -24.94 -11.90 -24.44
CA GLY A 267 -24.96 -13.18 -23.73
C GLY A 267 -23.98 -13.31 -22.58
N ILE A 268 -24.21 -14.34 -21.76
CA ILE A 268 -23.37 -14.65 -20.61
C ILE A 268 -21.94 -14.95 -21.06
N VAL A 269 -21.00 -14.12 -20.62
CA VAL A 269 -19.56 -14.37 -20.79
C VAL A 269 -19.11 -15.29 -19.67
N SER A 270 -18.57 -16.45 -20.01
CA SER A 270 -18.03 -17.40 -19.04
C SER A 270 -16.78 -16.83 -18.36
N ASN A 271 -16.65 -17.14 -17.07
CA ASN A 271 -15.40 -16.96 -16.32
C ASN A 271 -15.41 -17.99 -15.20
N ASP A 272 -14.52 -18.97 -15.29
CA ASP A 272 -14.47 -20.12 -14.38
C ASP A 272 -14.02 -19.72 -12.96
N LYS A 273 -13.49 -18.51 -12.80
CA LYS A 273 -13.16 -17.93 -11.49
C LYS A 273 -14.39 -17.43 -10.71
N LEU A 274 -15.56 -17.32 -11.35
CA LEU A 274 -16.78 -16.82 -10.71
C LEU A 274 -17.32 -17.82 -9.68
N LYS A 275 -17.45 -17.37 -8.44
CA LYS A 275 -18.09 -18.09 -7.33
C LYS A 275 -19.38 -17.38 -6.94
N LYS A 276 -20.41 -18.15 -6.57
CA LYS A 276 -21.67 -17.57 -6.08
C LYS A 276 -21.41 -16.86 -4.75
N LEU A 277 -21.88 -15.61 -4.66
CA LEU A 277 -21.69 -14.71 -3.53
C LEU A 277 -23.01 -14.44 -2.80
N ILE A 278 -24.12 -14.30 -3.54
CA ILE A 278 -25.51 -14.17 -3.06
C ILE A 278 -26.37 -15.15 -3.85
#